data_AF-A0A816WCA4-F1
#
_entry.id   AF-A0A816WCA4-F1
#
_cell.length_a   1.000
_cell.length_b   1.000
_cell.length_c   1.000
_cell.angle_alpha   90.00
_cell.angle_beta   90.00
_cell.angle_gamma   90.00
#
_symmetry.space_group_name_H-M   'P 1'
#
loop_
_entity.id
_entity.type
_entity.pdbx_description
1 polymer ?
#
loop_
_entity_poly.entity_id
_entity_poly.type
_entity_poly.pdbx_seq_one_letter_code
_entity_poly.pdbx_strand_id
1 'polypeptide(L)'
;MLHRRLLYDDDLGVSEALNESAFGEDLVVRGRHSLIVDASATSALVHRVSAQNMYMHPLAVYSLTQQTFANYSAVYRLTWSALTNVLPLNVHLLTLDQLGPKDYLIRVEHYFEMNEDDTYSHPVTIDLQSILKSIGTITNTVELTLGGNLPLAELQRLNWVTSDKESSRPTDHSM
;
A
#
# COMPACT_ATOMS: atom_id res chain seq x y z
N MET A 1 -1.62 4.61 -23.59
CA MET A 1 -1.60 3.39 -24.42
C MET A 1 -2.33 2.31 -23.62
N LEU A 2 -3.37 1.66 -24.17
CA LEU A 2 -4.27 0.79 -23.40
C LEU A 2 -4.07 -0.71 -23.64
N HIS A 3 -3.68 -1.09 -24.86
CA HIS A 3 -3.42 -2.47 -25.27
C HIS A 3 -2.49 -2.43 -26.49
N ARG A 4 -1.71 -3.48 -26.72
CA ARG A 4 -0.76 -3.60 -27.83
C ARG A 4 -0.89 -4.97 -28.47
N ARG A 5 -0.74 -5.00 -29.80
CA ARG A 5 -0.58 -6.21 -30.59
C ARG A 5 0.49 -5.96 -31.64
N LEU A 6 1.46 -6.85 -31.75
CA LEU A 6 2.54 -6.84 -32.72
C LEU A 6 2.45 -8.12 -33.56
N LEU A 7 2.84 -8.02 -34.83
CA LEU A 7 2.89 -9.18 -35.74
C LEU A 7 4.31 -9.74 -35.89
N TYR A 8 5.29 -9.05 -35.31
CA TYR A 8 6.70 -9.40 -35.39
C TYR A 8 7.32 -9.31 -34.00
N ASP A 9 8.33 -10.17 -33.77
CA ASP A 9 9.23 -10.09 -32.63
C ASP A 9 10.12 -8.85 -32.74
N ASP A 10 10.65 -8.39 -31.61
CA ASP A 10 11.55 -7.25 -31.54
C ASP A 10 13.05 -7.64 -31.48
N ASP A 11 13.36 -8.93 -31.65
CA ASP A 11 14.69 -9.53 -31.61
C ASP A 11 15.43 -9.31 -30.28
N LEU A 12 14.71 -9.09 -29.17
CA LEU A 12 15.28 -8.90 -27.82
C LEU A 12 15.31 -10.19 -26.97
N GLY A 13 15.03 -11.34 -27.60
CA GLY A 13 15.27 -12.66 -27.02
C GLY A 13 14.03 -13.47 -26.64
N VAL A 14 12.83 -12.89 -26.74
CA VAL A 14 11.57 -13.63 -26.53
C VAL A 14 11.24 -14.50 -27.76
N SER A 15 11.63 -14.06 -28.96
CA SER A 15 11.44 -14.80 -30.23
C SER A 15 9.97 -15.07 -30.57
N GLU A 16 9.08 -14.18 -30.13
CA GLU A 16 7.66 -14.25 -30.44
C GLU A 16 7.06 -12.85 -30.55
N ALA A 17 6.14 -12.67 -31.48
CA ALA A 17 5.39 -11.43 -31.56
C ALA A 17 4.45 -11.29 -30.36
N LEU A 18 4.28 -10.07 -29.84
CA LEU A 18 3.24 -9.76 -28.85
C LEU A 18 1.83 -9.87 -29.49
N ASN A 19 1.33 -11.10 -29.66
CA ASN A 19 0.10 -11.42 -30.39
C ASN A 19 -0.79 -12.36 -29.58
N GLU A 20 -1.19 -11.91 -28.39
CA GLU A 20 -1.96 -12.71 -27.44
C GLU A 20 -3.36 -13.07 -27.97
N SER A 21 -3.79 -14.30 -27.69
CA SER A 21 -5.10 -14.84 -28.07
C SER A 21 -5.72 -15.62 -26.91
N ALA A 22 -7.05 -15.67 -26.85
CA ALA A 22 -7.81 -16.46 -25.88
C ALA A 22 -9.00 -17.14 -26.56
N PHE A 23 -9.21 -18.42 -26.27
CA PHE A 23 -10.31 -19.22 -26.84
C PHE A 23 -10.35 -19.27 -28.38
N GLY A 24 -9.19 -19.14 -29.03
CA GLY A 24 -9.07 -19.14 -30.50
C GLY A 24 -9.34 -17.77 -31.15
N GLU A 25 -9.53 -16.72 -30.35
CA GLU A 25 -9.81 -15.35 -30.80
C GLU A 25 -8.77 -14.37 -30.26
N ASP A 26 -8.71 -13.17 -30.85
CA ASP A 26 -7.82 -12.09 -30.38
C ASP A 26 -8.13 -11.70 -28.93
N LEU A 27 -7.10 -11.41 -28.13
CA LEU A 27 -7.28 -11.05 -26.73
C LEU A 27 -8.09 -9.76 -26.56
N VAL A 28 -9.11 -9.80 -25.68
CA VAL A 28 -9.90 -8.64 -25.27
C VAL A 28 -9.58 -8.28 -23.83
N VAL A 29 -9.11 -7.05 -23.60
CA VAL A 29 -8.85 -6.51 -22.27
C VAL A 29 -9.95 -5.54 -21.85
N ARG A 30 -10.27 -5.51 -20.54
CA ARG A 30 -11.20 -4.54 -19.94
C ARG A 30 -10.47 -3.78 -18.85
N GLY A 31 -10.58 -2.45 -18.88
CA GLY A 31 -10.01 -1.56 -17.86
C GLY A 31 -10.97 -0.43 -17.50
N ARG A 32 -10.60 0.32 -16.45
CA ARG A 32 -11.32 1.51 -15.99
C ARG A 32 -10.34 2.66 -15.86
N HIS A 33 -10.73 3.83 -16.34
CA HIS A 33 -9.99 5.08 -16.16
C HIS A 33 -10.88 6.07 -15.41
N SER A 34 -10.27 6.79 -14.48
CA SER A 34 -10.91 7.88 -13.75
C SER A 34 -10.21 9.17 -14.11
N LEU A 35 -10.96 10.19 -14.52
CA LEU A 35 -10.44 11.53 -14.75
C LEU A 35 -10.90 12.42 -13.60
N ILE A 36 -9.95 13.08 -12.95
CA ILE A 36 -10.18 14.02 -11.85
C ILE A 36 -9.81 15.41 -12.36
N VAL A 37 -10.73 16.37 -12.23
CA VAL A 37 -10.50 17.78 -12.54
C VAL A 37 -10.71 18.56 -11.25
N ASP A 38 -9.65 19.16 -10.74
CA ASP A 38 -9.66 19.87 -9.46
C ASP A 38 -8.67 21.05 -9.48
N ALA A 39 -8.76 21.92 -8.47
CA ALA A 39 -7.78 22.99 -8.26
C ALA A 39 -6.41 22.43 -7.89
N SER A 40 -5.33 23.10 -8.32
CA SER A 40 -3.97 22.61 -8.06
C SER A 40 -3.66 22.42 -6.56
N ALA A 41 -4.24 23.27 -5.70
CA ALA A 41 -4.02 23.22 -4.25
C ALA A 41 -4.65 21.99 -3.57
N THR A 42 -5.71 21.41 -4.14
CA THR A 42 -6.43 20.25 -3.56
C THR A 42 -6.25 18.97 -4.36
N SER A 43 -5.76 19.09 -5.59
CA SER A 43 -5.65 17.96 -6.52
C SER A 43 -4.80 16.82 -5.98
N ALA A 44 -3.74 17.09 -5.20
CA ALA A 44 -2.90 16.04 -4.65
C ALA A 44 -3.66 15.21 -3.60
N LEU A 45 -4.37 15.85 -2.67
CA LEU A 45 -5.26 15.18 -1.71
C LEU A 45 -6.24 14.25 -2.41
N VAL A 46 -6.98 14.79 -3.39
CA VAL A 46 -8.00 14.01 -4.11
C VAL A 46 -7.36 12.86 -4.88
N HIS A 47 -6.20 13.09 -5.51
CA HIS A 47 -5.46 12.06 -6.23
C HIS A 47 -4.99 10.94 -5.30
N ARG A 48 -4.28 11.26 -4.22
CA ARG A 48 -3.70 10.29 -3.28
C ARG A 48 -4.78 9.39 -2.67
N VAL A 49 -5.86 9.99 -2.16
CA VAL A 49 -6.97 9.25 -1.54
C VAL A 49 -7.75 8.42 -2.58
N SER A 50 -8.01 8.98 -3.77
CA SER A 50 -8.74 8.26 -4.82
C SER A 50 -7.95 7.09 -5.41
N ALA A 51 -6.64 7.25 -5.58
CA ALA A 51 -5.75 6.19 -6.02
C ALA A 51 -5.74 5.03 -5.02
N GLN A 52 -5.64 5.34 -3.72
CA GLN A 52 -5.65 4.33 -2.67
C GLN A 52 -6.98 3.56 -2.62
N ASN A 53 -8.11 4.27 -2.69
CA ASN A 53 -9.43 3.65 -2.72
C ASN A 53 -9.68 2.81 -3.99
N MET A 54 -9.09 3.22 -5.12
CA MET A 54 -9.16 2.47 -6.37
C MET A 54 -8.34 1.18 -6.30
N TYR A 55 -7.15 1.23 -5.71
CA TYR A 55 -6.28 0.06 -5.53
C TYR A 55 -6.87 -0.90 -4.48
N MET A 56 -7.18 -0.40 -3.28
CA MET A 56 -7.73 -1.14 -2.15
C MET A 56 -9.26 -1.19 -2.14
N HIS A 57 -9.88 -1.35 -3.32
CA HIS A 57 -11.33 -1.43 -3.41
C HIS A 57 -11.88 -2.60 -2.56
N PRO A 58 -13.04 -2.43 -1.89
CA PRO A 58 -13.61 -3.49 -1.05
C PRO A 58 -13.88 -4.76 -1.86
N LEU A 59 -13.48 -5.91 -1.31
CA LEU A 59 -13.82 -7.21 -1.87
C LEU A 59 -15.24 -7.59 -1.45
N ALA A 60 -16.10 -7.84 -2.44
CA ALA A 60 -17.44 -8.35 -2.19
C ALA A 60 -17.37 -9.87 -1.97
N VAL A 61 -17.80 -10.31 -0.78
CA VAL A 61 -17.89 -11.73 -0.42
C VAL A 61 -19.35 -12.11 -0.26
N TYR A 62 -19.75 -13.22 -0.89
CA TYR A 62 -21.12 -13.71 -0.89
C TYR A 62 -21.18 -15.11 -0.28
N SER A 63 -22.23 -15.38 0.49
CA SER A 63 -22.51 -16.70 1.05
C SER A 63 -23.92 -17.12 0.67
N LEU A 64 -24.06 -18.36 0.18
CA LEU A 64 -25.37 -18.96 -0.07
C LEU A 64 -25.90 -19.51 1.26
N THR A 65 -27.02 -18.96 1.72
CA THR A 65 -27.67 -19.40 2.96
C THR A 65 -29.15 -19.61 2.74
N GLN A 66 -29.70 -20.64 3.38
CA GLN A 66 -31.14 -20.88 3.46
C GLN A 66 -31.77 -20.19 4.69
N GLN A 67 -30.95 -19.54 5.53
CA GLN A 67 -31.40 -18.82 6.71
C GLN A 67 -31.84 -17.39 6.34
N THR A 68 -32.79 -16.85 7.10
CA THR A 68 -33.09 -15.41 7.05
C THR A 68 -31.90 -14.60 7.54
N PHE A 69 -31.83 -13.32 7.14
CA PHE A 69 -30.79 -12.41 7.63
C PHE A 69 -30.74 -12.36 9.16
N ALA A 70 -31.91 -12.29 9.83
CA ALA A 70 -31.99 -12.26 11.28
C ALA A 70 -31.32 -13.47 11.93
N ASN A 71 -31.63 -14.69 11.46
CA ASN A 71 -31.05 -15.92 12.00
C ASN A 71 -29.54 -15.99 11.72
N TYR A 72 -29.10 -15.61 10.52
CA TYR A 72 -27.68 -15.62 10.16
C TYR A 72 -26.86 -14.62 11.00
N SER A 73 -27.35 -13.38 11.11
CA SER A 73 -26.72 -12.31 11.87
C SER A 73 -26.64 -12.58 13.38
N ALA A 74 -27.54 -13.42 13.91
CA ALA A 74 -27.53 -13.81 15.31
C ALA A 74 -26.43 -14.84 15.64
N VAL A 75 -25.99 -15.63 14.65
CA VAL A 75 -25.00 -16.70 14.85
C VAL A 75 -23.60 -16.27 14.42
N TYR A 76 -23.49 -15.48 13.35
CA TYR A 76 -22.21 -15.13 12.74
C TYR A 76 -21.84 -13.66 12.94
N ARG A 77 -20.54 -13.40 13.13
CA ARG A 77 -20.01 -12.04 13.12
C ARG A 77 -19.98 -11.50 11.69
N LEU A 78 -20.74 -10.43 11.46
CA LEU A 78 -20.84 -9.81 10.13
C LEU A 78 -19.80 -8.70 9.91
N THR A 79 -19.18 -8.22 10.98
CA THR A 79 -18.17 -7.16 10.92
C THR A 79 -17.03 -7.47 11.87
N TRP A 80 -15.82 -7.17 11.41
CA TRP A 80 -14.61 -7.23 12.22
C TRP A 80 -13.59 -6.24 11.64
N SER A 81 -12.79 -5.65 12.52
CA SER A 81 -11.69 -4.77 12.14
C SER A 81 -10.49 -5.01 13.04
N ALA A 82 -9.31 -5.09 12.42
CA ALA A 82 -8.02 -5.05 13.10
C ALA A 82 -7.72 -3.68 13.73
N LEU A 83 -8.30 -2.63 13.16
CA LEU A 83 -8.11 -1.26 13.61
C LEU A 83 -9.23 -0.88 14.57
N THR A 84 -8.86 -0.34 15.73
CA THR A 84 -9.82 0.21 16.70
C THR A 84 -10.35 1.57 16.29
N ASN A 85 -9.54 2.36 15.59
CA ASN A 85 -9.86 3.69 15.09
C ASN A 85 -9.36 3.83 13.64
N VAL A 86 -9.95 4.77 12.91
CA VAL A 86 -9.48 5.15 11.57
C VAL A 86 -8.09 5.77 11.68
N LEU A 87 -7.19 5.42 10.77
CA LEU A 87 -5.86 6.02 10.68
C LEU A 87 -5.96 7.50 10.23
N PRO A 88 -5.01 8.37 10.63
CA PRO A 88 -4.89 9.69 10.02
C PRO A 88 -4.84 9.57 8.49
N LEU A 89 -5.43 10.54 7.79
CA LEU A 89 -5.58 10.43 6.34
C LEU A 89 -4.23 10.32 5.62
N ASN A 90 -3.16 10.89 6.16
CA ASN A 90 -1.80 10.80 5.62
C ASN A 90 -1.04 9.53 6.03
N VAL A 91 -1.66 8.58 6.74
CA VAL A 91 -1.08 7.29 7.12
C VAL A 91 -1.86 6.16 6.47
N HIS A 92 -1.15 5.29 5.76
CA HIS A 92 -1.73 4.08 5.20
C HIS A 92 -1.05 2.82 5.78
N LEU A 93 -1.86 1.83 6.18
CA LEU A 93 -1.38 0.51 6.60
C LEU A 93 -1.12 -0.35 5.36
N LEU A 94 0.11 -0.32 4.88
CA LEU A 94 0.54 -1.03 3.68
C LEU A 94 0.65 -2.54 3.88
N THR A 95 1.05 -2.99 5.08
CA THR A 95 1.15 -4.42 5.39
C THR A 95 0.75 -4.68 6.84
N LEU A 96 -0.08 -5.69 7.04
CA LEU A 96 -0.30 -6.35 8.32
C LEU A 96 -0.29 -7.85 8.05
N ASP A 97 0.83 -8.49 8.35
CA ASP A 97 1.03 -9.92 8.08
C ASP A 97 1.44 -10.66 9.36
N GLN A 98 0.97 -11.90 9.51
CA GLN A 98 1.26 -12.73 10.67
C GLN A 98 2.35 -13.75 10.29
N LEU A 99 3.59 -13.50 10.73
CA LEU A 99 4.74 -14.36 10.44
C LEU A 99 4.77 -15.62 11.33
N GLY A 100 4.17 -15.52 12.52
CA GLY A 100 4.11 -16.60 13.50
C GLY A 100 2.94 -16.41 14.46
N PRO A 101 2.74 -17.32 15.43
CA PRO A 101 1.57 -17.27 16.32
C PRO A 101 1.39 -15.94 17.06
N LYS A 102 2.48 -15.20 17.31
CA LYS A 102 2.49 -13.91 18.01
C LYS A 102 3.36 -12.85 17.32
N ASP A 103 3.88 -13.14 16.13
CA ASP A 103 4.82 -12.29 15.43
C ASP A 103 4.14 -11.69 14.21
N TYR A 104 4.17 -10.36 14.11
CA TYR A 104 3.51 -9.62 13.06
C TYR A 104 4.50 -8.70 12.34
N LEU A 105 4.40 -8.65 11.02
CA LEU A 105 5.07 -7.66 10.19
C LEU A 105 4.09 -6.54 9.88
N ILE A 106 4.42 -5.33 10.30
CA ILE A 106 3.62 -4.13 10.07
C ILE A 106 4.43 -3.18 9.21
N ARG A 107 3.81 -2.68 8.13
CA ARG A 107 4.33 -1.55 7.34
C ARG A 107 3.29 -0.45 7.30
N VAL A 108 3.69 0.74 7.73
CA VAL A 108 2.91 1.96 7.60
C VAL A 108 3.66 2.91 6.68
N GLU A 109 2.92 3.68 5.89
CA GLU A 109 3.51 4.67 4.98
C GLU A 109 2.85 6.03 5.12
N HIS A 110 3.64 7.07 4.89
CA HIS A 110 3.17 8.43 4.66
C HIS A 110 3.15 8.67 3.15
N TYR A 111 1.97 8.63 2.55
CA TYR A 111 1.83 8.58 1.08
C TYR A 111 1.60 9.96 0.44
N PHE A 112 1.67 11.03 1.24
CA PHE A 112 1.75 12.42 0.79
C PHE A 112 3.21 12.86 0.75
N GLU A 113 3.61 13.52 -0.34
CA GLU A 113 4.92 14.12 -0.51
C GLU A 113 4.99 15.52 0.13
N MET A 114 6.19 16.07 0.20
CA MET A 114 6.41 17.43 0.72
C MET A 114 5.71 18.46 -0.17
N ASN A 115 4.96 19.37 0.45
CA ASN A 115 4.20 20.45 -0.21
C ASN A 115 3.07 19.98 -1.16
N GLU A 116 2.55 18.76 -0.99
CA GLU A 116 1.36 18.31 -1.72
C GLU A 116 0.06 18.83 -1.11
N ASP A 117 0.00 18.96 0.22
CA ASP A 117 -1.17 19.42 0.95
C ASP A 117 -0.75 20.16 2.23
N ASP A 118 -1.41 21.29 2.52
CA ASP A 118 -1.08 22.16 3.66
C ASP A 118 -1.29 21.50 5.04
N THR A 119 -2.04 20.39 5.10
CA THR A 119 -2.32 19.66 6.34
C THR A 119 -1.64 18.29 6.34
N TYR A 120 -1.78 17.54 5.24
CA TYR A 120 -1.44 16.12 5.18
C TYR A 120 -0.01 15.84 4.72
N SER A 121 0.75 16.85 4.28
CA SER A 121 2.19 16.73 4.01
C SER A 121 3.08 16.86 5.26
N HIS A 122 2.50 17.08 6.44
CA HIS A 122 3.25 17.26 7.68
C HIS A 122 3.47 15.95 8.46
N PRO A 123 4.53 15.87 9.29
CA PRO A 123 4.78 14.71 10.13
C PRO A 123 3.58 14.34 11.01
N VAL A 124 3.36 13.04 11.20
CA VAL A 124 2.27 12.49 12.00
C VAL A 124 2.80 11.37 12.89
N THR A 125 2.32 11.33 14.13
CA THR A 125 2.64 10.28 15.09
C THR A 125 1.42 9.41 15.32
N ILE A 126 1.61 8.10 15.30
CA ILE A 126 0.55 7.11 15.58
C ILE A 126 0.98 6.22 16.75
N ASP A 127 -0.01 5.81 17.55
CA ASP A 127 0.20 4.80 18.59
C ASP A 127 -0.28 3.43 18.09
N LEU A 128 0.68 2.57 17.72
CA LEU A 128 0.42 1.22 17.22
C LEU A 128 -0.34 0.36 18.23
N GLN A 129 -0.07 0.50 19.54
CA GLN A 129 -0.77 -0.26 20.57
C GLN A 129 -2.24 0.14 20.62
N SER A 130 -2.54 1.44 20.57
CA SER A 130 -3.93 1.91 20.54
C SER A 130 -4.66 1.41 19.30
N ILE A 131 -4.02 1.50 18.12
CA ILE A 131 -4.61 1.14 16.83
C ILE A 131 -4.90 -0.37 16.72
N LEU A 132 -3.95 -1.22 17.12
CA LEU A 132 -4.02 -2.68 16.93
C LEU A 132 -4.51 -3.45 18.16
N LYS A 133 -5.12 -2.75 19.13
CA LYS A 133 -5.61 -3.35 20.38
C LYS A 133 -6.61 -4.49 20.16
N SER A 134 -7.36 -4.50 19.05
CA SER A 134 -8.30 -5.60 18.76
C SER A 134 -7.60 -6.91 18.39
N ILE A 135 -6.33 -6.85 17.99
CA ILE A 135 -5.47 -8.01 17.73
C ILE A 135 -4.81 -8.49 19.03
N GLY A 136 -4.30 -7.57 19.86
CA GLY A 136 -3.68 -7.92 21.13
C GLY A 136 -2.87 -6.80 21.78
N THR A 137 -2.02 -7.19 22.74
CA THR A 137 -1.06 -6.29 23.40
C THR A 137 0.33 -6.51 22.80
N ILE A 138 0.93 -5.44 22.32
CA ILE A 138 2.29 -5.39 21.79
C ILE A 138 3.25 -5.44 22.98
N THR A 139 4.06 -6.50 23.03
CA THR A 139 5.06 -6.68 24.09
C THR A 139 6.44 -6.18 23.68
N ASN A 140 6.72 -6.11 22.39
CA ASN A 140 7.99 -5.66 21.83
C ASN A 140 7.77 -5.12 20.41
N THR A 141 8.61 -4.18 19.99
CA THR A 141 8.68 -3.66 18.62
C THR A 141 10.12 -3.55 18.19
N VAL A 142 10.45 -4.03 17.00
CA VAL A 142 11.78 -3.87 16.40
C VAL A 142 11.58 -3.24 15.02
N GLU A 143 12.21 -2.10 14.80
CA GLU A 143 12.22 -1.47 13.48
C GLU A 143 13.20 -2.22 12.57
N LEU A 144 12.73 -2.59 11.38
CA LEU A 144 13.49 -3.35 10.39
C LEU A 144 13.65 -2.51 9.11
N THR A 145 14.62 -2.89 8.28
CA THR A 145 14.69 -2.42 6.89
C THR A 145 13.43 -2.82 6.11
N LEU A 146 13.16 -2.17 4.97
CA LEU A 146 11.95 -2.41 4.17
C LEU A 146 11.73 -3.89 3.80
N GLY A 147 12.82 -4.63 3.58
CA GLY A 147 12.80 -6.07 3.31
C GLY A 147 12.33 -6.94 4.48
N GLY A 148 12.27 -6.39 5.69
CA GLY A 148 11.82 -7.11 6.90
C GLY A 148 12.83 -8.14 7.42
N ASN A 149 14.11 -8.02 7.07
CA ASN A 149 15.13 -9.04 7.33
C ASN A 149 16.37 -8.55 8.10
N LEU A 150 16.48 -7.25 8.37
CA LEU A 150 17.61 -6.66 9.09
C LEU A 150 17.09 -5.57 10.04
N PRO A 151 17.44 -5.58 11.34
CA PRO A 151 17.15 -4.46 12.23
C PRO A 151 17.70 -3.14 11.70
N LEU A 152 16.89 -2.09 11.71
CA LEU A 152 17.30 -0.80 11.14
C LEU A 152 18.54 -0.24 11.84
N ALA A 153 18.65 -0.46 13.15
CA ALA A 153 19.81 -0.07 13.95
C ALA A 153 21.12 -0.76 13.50
N GLU A 154 21.05 -1.88 12.78
CA GLU A 154 22.22 -2.61 12.27
C GLU A 154 22.57 -2.21 10.82
N LEU A 155 21.74 -1.38 10.17
CA LEU A 155 21.96 -0.97 8.79
C LEU A 155 23.20 -0.07 8.66
N GLN A 156 24.19 -0.53 7.89
CA GLN A 156 25.38 0.25 7.53
C GLN A 156 25.26 0.76 6.10
N ARG A 157 25.18 2.09 5.93
CA ARG A 157 25.17 2.73 4.60
C ARG A 157 26.59 3.03 4.15
N LEU A 158 26.85 2.81 2.86
CA LEU A 158 28.08 3.27 2.22
C LEU A 158 28.09 4.81 2.18
N ASN A 159 29.30 5.37 2.29
CA ASN A 159 29.52 6.81 2.25
C ASN A 159 30.13 7.19 0.90
N TRP A 160 29.54 8.18 0.24
CA TRP A 160 30.00 8.71 -1.03
C TRP A 160 30.11 10.24 -0.96
N VAL A 161 31.04 10.74 -1.78
CA VAL A 161 31.16 12.16 -2.10
C VAL A 161 30.79 12.29 -3.56
N THR A 162 29.80 13.12 -3.85
CA THR A 162 29.32 13.37 -5.21
C THR A 162 30.21 14.39 -5.91
N SER A 163 30.07 14.55 -7.23
CA SER A 163 30.91 15.45 -8.04
C SER A 163 30.76 16.93 -7.68
N ASP A 164 29.60 17.32 -7.16
CA ASP A 164 29.28 18.61 -6.54
C ASP A 164 29.81 18.75 -5.10
N LYS A 165 30.53 17.75 -4.59
CA LYS A 165 31.15 17.69 -3.25
C LYS A 165 30.17 17.59 -2.09
N GLU A 166 28.92 17.20 -2.37
CA GLU A 166 27.97 16.83 -1.32
C GLU A 166 28.38 15.49 -0.68
N SER A 167 28.21 15.38 0.63
CA SER A 167 28.53 14.17 1.38
C SER A 167 27.26 13.47 1.81
N SER A 168 27.20 12.16 1.61
CA SER A 168 26.10 11.33 2.13
C SER A 168 26.21 11.01 3.62
N ARG A 169 27.23 11.54 4.32
CA ARG A 169 27.37 11.34 5.76
C ARG A 169 26.24 12.08 6.47
N PRO A 170 25.50 11.44 7.38
CA PRO A 170 24.53 12.13 8.20
C PRO A 170 25.22 13.26 8.95
N THR A 171 24.69 14.48 8.85
CA THR A 171 25.02 15.54 9.81
C THR A 171 24.45 15.12 11.16
N ASP A 172 25.31 15.12 12.18
CA ASP A 172 24.97 14.69 13.53
C ASP A 172 23.88 15.61 14.10
N HIS A 173 22.62 15.24 13.89
CA HIS A 173 21.47 15.86 14.52
C HIS A 173 21.20 15.07 15.80
N SER A 174 21.95 15.40 16.85
CA SER A 174 21.61 15.02 18.22
C SER A 174 20.21 15.57 18.54
N MET A 175 19.25 14.69 18.84
CA MET A 175 18.05 15.02 19.61
C MET A 175 18.40 15.15 21.09
#